data_AF-A0A550C5E4-F1
#
_entry.id   AF-A0A550C5E4-F1
#
_cell.length_a   1.000
_cell.length_b   1.000
_cell.length_c   1.000
_cell.angle_alpha   90.00
_cell.angle_beta   90.00
_cell.angle_gamma   90.00
#
_symmetry.space_group_name_H-M   'P 1'
#
loop_
_entity.id
_entity.type
_entity.pdbx_description
1 polymer ?
#
loop_
_entity_poly.entity_id
_entity_poly.type
_entity_poly.pdbx_seq_one_letter_code
_entity_poly.pdbx_strand_id
1 'polypeptide(L)'
;MPGFVSFREGFRWLLDELDEPTLTIVLSGKDTGAFVDVRFLQTSASTLEWAFAGFRHAEDRNRVRFEHLLDSRTTNPASIIDAGTMVELSKPGRSLERGSMINPETGRYSPYEEVWQEEAVASDVAIVRRRDGQIWKARVGDWQLEVGRDERGCWAWQARRPDGCWEIVRITKNASAPYFLPNDRVAVEEWAADGWEIIECS
;
A
#
# COMPACT_ATOMS: atom_id res chain seq x y z
N MET A 1 -6.21 -14.10 -10.16
CA MET A 1 -5.42 -13.13 -10.96
C MET A 1 -3.94 -13.28 -10.60
N PRO A 2 -2.97 -12.40 -10.88
CA PRO A 2 -1.71 -12.35 -10.10
C PRO A 2 -1.85 -11.39 -8.91
N GLY A 3 -0.91 -11.44 -7.96
CA GLY A 3 -0.68 -10.34 -7.03
C GLY A 3 0.08 -9.21 -7.71
N PHE A 4 0.11 -8.01 -7.13
CA PHE A 4 0.76 -6.86 -7.76
C PHE A 4 1.65 -6.09 -6.78
N VAL A 5 2.82 -5.69 -7.30
CA VAL A 5 3.64 -4.61 -6.74
C VAL A 5 3.41 -3.39 -7.62
N SER A 6 2.83 -2.33 -7.06
CA SER A 6 2.53 -1.10 -7.80
C SER A 6 3.39 0.05 -7.26
N PHE A 7 4.11 0.71 -8.16
CA PHE A 7 4.92 1.89 -7.87
C PHE A 7 4.23 3.12 -8.45
N ARG A 8 4.11 4.18 -7.66
CA ARG A 8 3.68 5.47 -8.20
C ARG A 8 4.88 6.16 -8.84
N GLU A 9 4.77 6.46 -10.13
CA GLU A 9 5.79 7.16 -10.91
C GLU A 9 5.57 8.68 -10.92
N GLY A 10 4.37 9.13 -10.55
CA GLY A 10 4.02 10.55 -10.56
C GLY A 10 2.65 10.82 -9.97
N PHE A 11 2.52 12.00 -9.37
CA PHE A 11 1.30 12.58 -8.85
C PHE A 11 1.21 14.03 -9.32
N ARG A 12 0.01 14.50 -9.63
CA ARG A 12 -0.26 15.93 -9.75
C ARG A 12 -1.70 16.27 -9.40
N TRP A 13 -1.90 17.47 -8.89
CA TRP A 13 -3.17 18.17 -9.11
C TRP A 13 -3.18 18.67 -10.56
N LEU A 14 -4.35 18.71 -11.23
CA LEU A 14 -4.38 18.98 -12.68
C LEU A 14 -3.78 20.31 -13.14
N LEU A 15 -3.60 21.28 -12.23
CA LEU A 15 -2.99 22.57 -12.53
C LEU A 15 -1.48 22.62 -12.25
N ASP A 16 -0.94 21.56 -11.63
CA ASP A 16 0.45 21.49 -11.19
C ASP A 16 1.28 20.60 -12.14
N GLU A 17 2.60 20.70 -12.01
CA GLU A 17 3.53 19.81 -12.71
C GLU A 17 3.45 18.39 -12.15
N LEU A 18 3.71 17.39 -13.00
CA LEU A 18 3.82 16.00 -12.56
C LEU A 18 5.14 15.82 -11.82
N ASP A 19 5.06 15.43 -10.55
CA ASP A 19 6.20 15.12 -9.70
C ASP A 19 5.95 13.84 -8.90
N GLU A 20 6.99 13.20 -8.39
CA GLU A 20 6.88 12.09 -7.45
C GLU A 20 7.73 12.37 -6.22
N PRO A 21 7.18 13.07 -5.20
CA PRO A 21 7.94 13.43 -4.01
C PRO A 21 8.09 12.25 -3.04
N THR A 22 7.50 11.09 -3.34
CA THR A 22 7.50 9.91 -2.47
C THR A 22 8.12 8.68 -3.12
N LEU A 23 8.54 7.73 -2.29
CA LEU A 23 8.69 6.34 -2.66
C LEU A 23 7.38 5.63 -2.27
N THR A 24 6.39 5.69 -3.15
CA THR A 24 5.09 5.04 -2.98
C THR A 24 5.14 3.62 -3.53
N ILE A 25 4.78 2.66 -2.67
CA ILE A 25 4.67 1.24 -3.02
C ILE A 25 3.33 0.74 -2.49
N VAL A 26 2.58 0.05 -3.35
CA VAL A 26 1.34 -0.64 -2.98
C VAL A 26 1.50 -2.12 -3.27
N LEU A 27 1.25 -2.96 -2.27
CA LEU A 27 1.19 -4.41 -2.44
C LEU A 27 -0.26 -4.84 -2.42
N SER A 28 -0.72 -5.44 -3.51
CA SER A 28 -2.11 -5.88 -3.67
C SER A 28 -2.22 -7.39 -3.82
N GLY A 29 -3.20 -7.94 -3.13
CA GLY A 29 -3.62 -9.32 -3.20
C GLY A 29 -4.27 -9.64 -4.54
N LYS A 30 -4.18 -10.91 -4.88
CA LYS A 30 -4.63 -11.52 -6.12
C LYS A 30 -6.14 -11.75 -6.15
N ASP A 31 -6.71 -12.27 -5.06
CA ASP A 31 -8.06 -12.83 -5.04
C ASP A 31 -8.99 -12.08 -4.07
N THR A 32 -8.44 -11.50 -3.00
CA THR A 32 -9.23 -10.82 -1.97
C THR A 32 -9.46 -9.33 -2.24
N GLY A 33 -8.66 -8.72 -3.11
CA GLY A 33 -8.60 -7.27 -3.25
C GLY A 33 -7.96 -6.55 -2.06
N ALA A 34 -7.38 -7.28 -1.09
CA ALA A 34 -6.65 -6.67 0.01
C ALA A 34 -5.41 -5.93 -0.49
N PHE A 35 -5.05 -4.82 0.15
CA PHE A 35 -3.85 -4.08 -0.20
C PHE A 35 -3.21 -3.40 1.01
N VAL A 36 -1.91 -3.10 0.87
CA VAL A 36 -1.14 -2.25 1.79
C VAL A 36 -0.43 -1.19 0.95
N ASP A 37 -0.66 0.08 1.25
CA ASP A 37 -0.08 1.27 0.61
C ASP A 37 0.83 1.98 1.61
N VAL A 38 2.10 2.20 1.23
CA VAL A 38 3.08 2.90 2.06
C VAL A 38 3.86 3.91 1.23
N ARG A 39 3.80 5.18 1.65
CA ARG A 39 4.39 6.34 0.97
C ARG A 39 5.37 7.06 1.89
N PHE A 40 6.67 6.87 1.66
CA PHE A 40 7.72 7.64 2.34
C PHE A 40 8.16 8.81 1.46
N LEU A 41 8.53 9.96 2.04
CA LEU A 41 9.13 11.05 1.26
C LEU A 41 10.47 10.59 0.67
N GLN A 42 10.76 10.92 -0.61
CA GLN A 42 12.06 10.59 -1.20
C GLN A 42 13.23 11.27 -0.48
N THR A 43 12.98 12.45 0.08
CA THR A 43 13.95 13.26 0.82
C THR A 43 14.25 12.74 2.24
N SER A 44 13.55 11.69 2.71
CA SER A 44 13.73 11.16 4.06
C SER A 44 13.57 9.65 4.13
N ALA A 45 14.52 8.99 4.77
CA ALA A 45 14.43 7.54 5.00
C ALA A 45 13.34 7.12 6.01
N SER A 46 12.75 8.09 6.73
CA SER A 46 11.89 7.82 7.90
C SER A 46 10.65 8.70 8.02
N THR A 47 10.46 9.66 7.11
CA THR A 47 9.28 10.53 7.13
C THR A 47 8.19 9.92 6.27
N LEU A 48 7.11 9.52 6.92
CA LEU A 48 5.92 8.98 6.28
C LEU A 48 5.04 10.12 5.76
N GLU A 49 4.62 10.03 4.51
CA GLU A 49 3.65 10.95 3.89
C GLU A 49 2.23 10.42 4.08
N TRP A 50 2.02 9.13 3.80
CA TRP A 50 0.79 8.40 4.04
C TRP A 50 1.08 6.89 4.09
N ALA A 51 0.34 6.16 4.92
CA ALA A 51 0.22 4.72 4.78
C ALA A 51 -1.18 4.28 5.20
N PHE A 52 -1.70 3.29 4.50
CA PHE A 52 -3.03 2.75 4.76
C PHE A 52 -3.16 1.33 4.20
N ALA A 53 -4.16 0.62 4.69
CA ALA A 53 -4.44 -0.74 4.27
C ALA A 53 -5.94 -1.02 4.33
N GLY A 54 -6.38 -1.95 3.49
CA GLY A 54 -7.78 -2.35 3.43
C GLY A 54 -8.10 -3.11 2.15
N PHE A 55 -9.25 -2.82 1.54
CA PHE A 55 -9.77 -3.58 0.41
C PHE A 55 -10.11 -2.69 -0.78
N ARG A 56 -9.70 -3.11 -1.97
CA ARG A 56 -10.10 -2.49 -3.23
C ARG A 56 -11.39 -3.14 -3.75
N HIS A 57 -12.28 -2.33 -4.28
CA HIS A 57 -13.57 -2.75 -4.81
C HIS A 57 -13.72 -2.22 -6.23
N ALA A 58 -13.99 -3.10 -7.20
CA ALA A 58 -14.37 -2.69 -8.54
C ALA A 58 -15.83 -2.21 -8.52
N GLU A 59 -16.07 -0.95 -8.87
CA GLU A 59 -17.43 -0.37 -8.93
C GLU A 59 -18.00 -0.35 -10.34
N ASP A 60 -17.13 -0.18 -11.34
CA ASP A 60 -17.46 -0.18 -12.77
C ASP A 60 -16.24 -0.68 -13.56
N ARG A 61 -16.34 -0.76 -14.90
CA ARG A 61 -15.30 -1.30 -15.79
C ARG A 61 -13.89 -0.74 -15.51
N ASN A 62 -13.81 0.55 -15.19
CA ASN A 62 -12.55 1.26 -14.99
C ASN A 62 -12.50 2.00 -13.64
N ARG A 63 -13.51 1.85 -12.78
CA ARG A 63 -13.61 2.60 -11.52
C ARG A 63 -13.35 1.68 -10.34
N VAL A 64 -12.43 2.09 -9.49
CA VAL A 64 -12.03 1.37 -8.28
C VAL A 64 -12.28 2.27 -7.08
N ARG A 65 -12.82 1.69 -6.01
CA ARG A 65 -12.91 2.32 -4.68
C ARG A 65 -11.98 1.62 -3.72
N PHE A 66 -11.28 2.38 -2.90
CA PHE A 66 -10.39 1.88 -1.86
C PHE A 66 -11.07 2.08 -0.50
N GLU A 67 -11.35 0.97 0.19
CA GLU A 67 -11.87 0.98 1.55
C GLU A 67 -10.71 0.92 2.53
N HIS A 68 -10.57 1.97 3.35
CA HIS A 68 -9.50 2.04 4.34
C HIS A 68 -9.99 1.38 5.63
N LEU A 69 -9.20 0.45 6.15
CA LEU A 69 -9.41 -0.16 7.47
C LEU A 69 -8.33 0.27 8.48
N LEU A 70 -7.18 0.69 7.99
CA LEU A 70 -6.15 1.40 8.74
C LEU A 70 -5.67 2.57 7.88
N ASP A 71 -5.53 3.76 8.49
CA ASP A 71 -5.03 4.95 7.80
C ASP A 71 -4.12 5.76 8.73
N SER A 72 -2.97 6.26 8.26
CA SER A 72 -2.03 7.02 9.07
C SER A 72 -2.49 8.45 9.39
N ARG A 73 -3.37 9.03 8.57
CA ARG A 73 -3.86 10.41 8.66
C ARG A 73 -5.12 10.57 9.50
N THR A 74 -5.84 9.48 9.75
CA THR A 74 -7.09 9.51 10.52
C THR A 74 -7.25 8.29 11.42
N THR A 75 -7.96 8.45 12.52
CA THR A 75 -8.43 7.32 13.36
C THR A 75 -9.81 6.82 12.95
N ASN A 76 -10.47 7.50 12.00
CA ASN A 76 -11.76 7.10 11.43
C ASN A 76 -11.61 6.81 9.92
N PRO A 77 -10.94 5.70 9.54
CA PRO A 77 -10.65 5.39 8.15
C PRO A 77 -11.91 5.19 7.31
N ALA A 78 -13.01 4.74 7.92
CA ALA A 78 -14.31 4.57 7.26
C ALA A 78 -14.95 5.89 6.75
N SER A 79 -14.47 7.05 7.21
CA SER A 79 -14.91 8.36 6.70
C SER A 79 -14.16 8.83 5.44
N ILE A 80 -13.09 8.13 5.05
CA ILE A 80 -12.32 8.46 3.85
C ILE A 80 -13.10 7.96 2.63
N ILE A 81 -13.25 8.84 1.64
CA ILE A 81 -13.80 8.50 0.33
C ILE A 81 -12.63 8.51 -0.63
N ASP A 82 -12.15 7.32 -0.98
CA ASP A 82 -11.05 7.14 -1.92
C ASP A 82 -11.54 6.28 -3.11
N ALA A 83 -11.53 6.88 -4.29
CA ALA A 83 -11.93 6.21 -5.52
C ALA A 83 -11.29 6.89 -6.74
N GLY A 84 -10.85 6.06 -7.68
CA GLY A 84 -10.16 6.48 -8.89
C GLY A 84 -10.71 5.78 -10.14
N THR A 85 -10.59 6.45 -11.28
CA THR A 85 -10.79 5.87 -12.61
C THR A 85 -9.44 5.50 -13.20
N MET A 86 -9.24 4.23 -13.51
CA MET A 86 -8.03 3.67 -14.08
C MET A 86 -8.10 3.65 -15.61
N VAL A 87 -7.04 4.14 -16.26
CA VAL A 87 -6.87 4.11 -17.71
C VAL A 87 -5.50 3.51 -18.01
N GLU A 88 -5.47 2.39 -18.73
CA GLU A 88 -4.21 1.81 -19.21
C GLU A 88 -3.49 2.77 -20.16
N LEU A 89 -2.19 2.92 -19.97
CA LEU A 89 -1.32 3.70 -20.84
C LEU A 89 -0.65 2.77 -21.87
N SER A 90 -0.06 3.37 -22.90
CA SER A 90 0.53 2.62 -24.02
C SER A 90 1.69 1.69 -23.63
N LYS A 91 2.36 1.96 -22.49
CA LYS A 91 3.41 1.11 -21.93
C LYS A 91 2.78 0.00 -21.08
N PRO A 92 3.12 -1.28 -21.29
CA PRO A 92 2.60 -2.38 -20.49
C PRO A 92 2.81 -2.20 -18.98
N GLY A 93 1.79 -2.54 -18.20
CA GLY A 93 1.80 -2.39 -16.74
C GLY A 93 1.73 -0.94 -16.25
N ARG A 94 1.56 0.04 -17.15
CA ARG A 94 1.45 1.45 -16.75
C ARG A 94 -0.01 1.91 -16.85
N SER A 95 -0.49 2.59 -15.83
CA SER A 95 -1.85 3.15 -15.80
C SER A 95 -1.88 4.58 -15.28
N LEU A 96 -2.89 5.33 -15.71
CA LEU A 96 -3.26 6.63 -15.19
C LEU A 96 -4.50 6.47 -14.33
N GLU A 97 -4.39 6.80 -13.06
CA GLU A 97 -5.53 6.97 -12.18
C GLU A 97 -5.98 8.43 -12.19
N ARG A 98 -7.29 8.64 -12.24
CA ARG A 98 -7.93 9.95 -12.09
C ARG A 98 -8.94 9.91 -10.96
N GLY A 99 -8.76 10.80 -9.99
CA GLY A 99 -9.70 10.96 -8.89
C GLY A 99 -9.93 12.42 -8.56
N SER A 100 -10.61 12.65 -7.44
CA SER A 100 -10.79 13.99 -6.89
C SER A 100 -10.89 13.89 -5.38
N MET A 101 -10.12 14.72 -4.68
CA MET A 101 -10.11 14.77 -3.22
C MET A 101 -9.79 16.19 -2.75
N ILE A 102 -9.85 16.44 -1.44
CA ILE A 102 -9.46 17.73 -0.88
C ILE A 102 -7.94 17.88 -1.02
N ASN A 103 -7.50 18.87 -1.78
CA ASN A 103 -6.10 19.26 -1.82
C ASN A 103 -5.74 19.92 -0.46
N PRO A 104 -4.78 19.36 0.30
CA PRO A 104 -4.48 19.82 1.65
C PRO A 104 -3.86 21.23 1.69
N GLU A 105 -3.19 21.66 0.62
CA GLU A 105 -2.57 22.99 0.53
C GLU A 105 -3.61 24.09 0.29
N THR A 106 -4.66 23.78 -0.49
CA THR A 106 -5.70 24.77 -0.87
C THR A 106 -6.99 24.62 -0.06
N GLY A 107 -7.19 23.47 0.60
CA GLY A 107 -8.45 23.10 1.26
C GLY A 107 -9.63 22.89 0.31
N ARG A 108 -9.39 22.81 -1.01
CA ARG A 108 -10.43 22.70 -2.03
C ARG A 108 -10.52 21.30 -2.59
N TYR A 109 -11.73 20.89 -2.94
CA TYR A 109 -11.96 19.66 -3.69
C TYR A 109 -11.39 19.84 -5.11
N SER A 110 -10.37 19.06 -5.43
CA SER A 110 -9.55 19.23 -6.63
C SER A 110 -9.32 17.89 -7.33
N PRO A 111 -9.31 17.87 -8.68
CA PRO A 111 -8.96 16.68 -9.43
C PRO A 111 -7.46 16.42 -9.38
N TYR A 112 -7.09 15.14 -9.32
CA TYR A 112 -5.71 14.67 -9.34
C TYR A 112 -5.51 13.60 -10.42
N GLU A 113 -4.25 13.41 -10.78
CA GLU A 113 -3.78 12.30 -11.60
C GLU A 113 -2.61 11.59 -10.90
N GLU A 114 -2.66 10.27 -10.87
CA GLU A 114 -1.54 9.41 -10.45
C GLU A 114 -1.12 8.50 -11.59
N VAL A 115 0.18 8.39 -11.82
CA VAL A 115 0.76 7.48 -12.80
C VAL A 115 1.35 6.29 -12.06
N TRP A 116 0.89 5.10 -12.40
CA TRP A 116 1.26 3.85 -11.74
C TRP A 116 2.02 2.93 -12.69
N GLN A 117 3.01 2.24 -12.18
CA GLN A 117 3.69 1.10 -12.82
C GLN A 117 3.48 -0.14 -11.96
N GLU A 118 2.81 -1.14 -12.52
CA GLU A 118 2.48 -2.39 -11.86
C GLU A 118 3.35 -3.54 -12.39
N GLU A 119 3.77 -4.39 -11.47
CA GLU A 119 4.49 -5.62 -11.71
C GLU A 119 3.65 -6.79 -11.19
N ALA A 120 3.23 -7.67 -12.09
CA ALA A 120 2.44 -8.84 -11.75
C ALA A 120 3.33 -9.95 -11.17
N VAL A 121 2.94 -10.50 -10.03
CA VAL A 121 3.62 -11.61 -9.37
C VAL A 121 2.67 -12.81 -9.31
N ALA A 122 3.07 -13.92 -9.94
CA ALA A 122 2.20 -15.08 -10.12
C ALA A 122 1.94 -15.87 -8.82
N SER A 123 2.91 -15.86 -7.91
CA SER A 123 2.97 -16.57 -6.62
C SER A 123 3.77 -15.75 -5.61
N ASP A 124 3.88 -16.19 -4.36
CA ASP A 124 4.61 -15.46 -3.30
C ASP A 124 3.85 -14.20 -2.85
N VAL A 125 2.55 -14.39 -2.60
CA VAL A 125 1.65 -13.38 -2.04
C VAL A 125 1.25 -13.80 -0.64
N ALA A 126 1.41 -12.92 0.33
CA ALA A 126 0.87 -13.08 1.68
C ALA A 126 0.39 -11.73 2.19
N ILE A 127 -0.89 -11.62 2.55
CA ILE A 127 -1.44 -10.45 3.23
C ILE A 127 -2.09 -10.92 4.52
N VAL A 128 -1.65 -10.33 5.63
CA VAL A 128 -2.15 -10.67 6.95
C VAL A 128 -2.53 -9.40 7.70
N ARG A 129 -3.48 -9.55 8.61
CA ARG A 129 -3.99 -8.48 9.46
C ARG A 129 -3.97 -8.95 10.90
N ARG A 130 -3.47 -8.13 11.82
CA ARG A 130 -3.59 -8.43 13.26
C ARG A 130 -5.07 -8.37 13.63
N ARG A 131 -5.57 -9.30 14.45
CA ARG A 131 -7.03 -9.44 14.69
C ARG A 131 -7.72 -8.21 15.27
N ASP A 132 -6.97 -7.30 15.90
CA ASP A 132 -7.49 -6.00 16.37
C ASP A 132 -7.59 -4.93 15.26
N GLY A 133 -7.19 -5.27 14.04
CA GLY A 133 -7.21 -4.41 12.85
C GLY A 133 -6.09 -3.37 12.81
N GLN A 134 -5.24 -3.29 13.84
CA GLN A 134 -4.30 -2.18 14.01
C GLN A 134 -2.95 -2.40 13.32
N ILE A 135 -2.72 -3.56 12.70
CA ILE A 135 -1.52 -3.84 11.90
C ILE A 135 -1.88 -4.65 10.66
N TRP A 136 -1.33 -4.25 9.53
CA TRP A 136 -1.38 -4.98 8.27
C TRP A 136 0.03 -5.21 7.75
N LYS A 137 0.30 -6.43 7.29
CA LYS A 137 1.54 -6.79 6.60
C LYS A 137 1.22 -7.42 5.26
N ALA A 138 2.01 -7.08 4.25
CA ALA A 138 1.94 -7.69 2.94
C ALA A 138 3.33 -8.14 2.49
N ARG A 139 3.41 -9.29 1.82
CA ARG A 139 4.50 -9.72 0.96
C ARG A 139 3.94 -9.98 -0.43
N VAL A 140 4.58 -9.43 -1.45
CA VAL A 140 4.29 -9.75 -2.85
C VAL A 140 5.63 -9.79 -3.58
N GLY A 141 6.05 -11.00 -3.99
CA GLY A 141 7.38 -11.23 -4.55
C GLY A 141 8.49 -10.77 -3.60
N ASP A 142 9.39 -9.93 -4.10
CA ASP A 142 10.56 -9.45 -3.34
C ASP A 142 10.31 -8.18 -2.53
N TRP A 143 9.04 -7.82 -2.28
CA TRP A 143 8.67 -6.68 -1.47
C TRP A 143 7.84 -7.08 -0.26
N GLN A 144 8.10 -6.42 0.87
CA GLN A 144 7.23 -6.45 2.03
C GLN A 144 6.92 -5.04 2.53
N LEU A 145 5.68 -4.86 2.94
CA LEU A 145 5.18 -3.65 3.57
C LEU A 145 4.53 -4.00 4.90
N GLU A 146 4.65 -3.09 5.86
CA GLU A 146 3.83 -3.10 7.07
C GLU A 146 3.37 -1.70 7.39
N VAL A 147 2.12 -1.60 7.82
CA VAL A 147 1.57 -0.39 8.42
C VAL A 147 0.88 -0.78 9.71
N GLY A 148 1.11 -0.01 10.77
CA GLY A 148 0.55 -0.26 12.07
C GLY A 148 0.24 1.00 12.85
N ARG A 149 -0.64 0.89 13.84
CA ARG A 149 -0.98 1.95 14.78
C ARG A 149 -1.00 1.39 16.20
N ASP A 150 -0.33 2.09 17.10
CA ASP A 150 -0.39 1.81 18.53
C ASP A 150 -0.28 3.12 19.32
N GLU A 151 -0.02 3.03 20.62
CA GLU A 151 0.18 4.17 21.52
C GLU A 151 1.30 5.14 21.09
N ARG A 152 2.23 4.70 20.24
CA ARG A 152 3.31 5.53 19.65
C ARG A 152 2.87 6.25 18.37
N GLY A 153 1.60 6.11 17.99
CA GLY A 153 1.03 6.63 16.75
C GLY A 153 1.09 5.64 15.59
N CYS A 154 0.82 6.13 14.38
CA CYS A 154 0.96 5.34 13.17
C CYS A 154 2.43 5.19 12.78
N TRP A 155 2.80 4.03 12.28
CA TRP A 155 4.13 3.70 11.80
C TRP A 155 4.04 2.78 10.58
N ALA A 156 5.13 2.71 9.81
CA ALA A 156 5.21 1.84 8.64
C ALA A 156 6.66 1.50 8.34
N TRP A 157 6.87 0.47 7.51
CA TRP A 157 8.15 0.20 6.87
C TRP A 157 7.97 -0.45 5.50
N GLN A 158 9.02 -0.32 4.69
CA GLN A 158 9.18 -0.96 3.39
C GLN A 158 10.45 -1.82 3.43
N ALA A 159 10.37 -3.05 2.94
CA ALA A 159 11.50 -3.96 2.82
C ALA A 159 11.56 -4.60 1.44
N ARG A 160 12.78 -4.90 0.99
CA ARG A 160 13.04 -5.56 -0.30
C ARG A 160 14.00 -6.73 -0.12
N ARG A 161 13.89 -7.74 -0.97
CA ARG A 161 14.77 -8.93 -1.00
C ARG A 161 15.48 -9.08 -2.36
N PRO A 162 16.55 -8.33 -2.65
CA PRO A 162 17.27 -8.46 -3.92
C PRO A 162 18.07 -9.76 -4.04
N ASP A 163 18.67 -10.25 -2.95
CA ASP A 163 19.58 -11.41 -2.94
C ASP A 163 19.15 -12.50 -1.94
N GLY A 164 17.85 -12.71 -1.79
CA GLY A 164 17.28 -13.73 -0.88
C GLY A 164 17.23 -13.32 0.61
N CYS A 165 17.87 -12.20 0.98
CA CYS A 165 17.81 -11.61 2.33
C CYS A 165 16.93 -10.36 2.34
N TRP A 166 16.07 -10.23 3.36
CA TRP A 166 15.23 -9.04 3.54
C TRP A 166 16.05 -7.87 4.08
N GLU A 167 15.92 -6.73 3.40
CA GLU A 167 16.57 -5.48 3.76
C GLU A 167 15.54 -4.38 3.92
N ILE A 168 15.66 -3.57 4.97
CA ILE A 168 14.79 -2.41 5.19
C ILE A 168 15.18 -1.29 4.22
N VAL A 169 14.21 -0.88 3.42
CA VAL A 169 14.34 0.25 2.49
C VAL A 169 14.01 1.55 3.21
N ARG A 170 12.89 1.59 3.95
CA ARG A 170 12.39 2.76 4.69
C ARG A 170 11.67 2.31 5.96
N ILE A 171 11.74 3.12 7.02
CA ILE A 171 11.10 2.81 8.31
C ILE A 171 10.86 4.09 9.11
N THR A 172 9.68 4.22 9.71
CA THR A 172 9.41 5.34 10.62
C THR A 172 10.18 5.18 11.93
N LYS A 173 10.58 6.30 12.55
CA LYS A 173 11.39 6.28 13.79
C LYS A 173 10.70 5.61 14.98
N ASN A 174 9.37 5.62 15.01
CA ASN A 174 8.55 5.01 16.05
C ASN A 174 8.19 3.54 15.79
N ALA A 175 8.55 2.98 14.63
CA ALA A 175 8.33 1.58 14.34
C ALA A 175 9.20 0.68 15.25
N SER A 176 8.64 -0.44 15.67
CA SER A 176 9.44 -1.50 16.29
C SER A 176 10.41 -2.13 15.27
N ALA A 177 11.37 -2.91 15.76
CA ALA A 177 12.24 -3.71 14.91
C ALA A 177 11.39 -4.57 13.94
N PRO A 178 11.64 -4.51 12.62
CA PRO A 178 10.87 -5.26 11.65
C PRO A 178 10.94 -6.76 11.87
N TYR A 179 9.79 -7.41 11.72
CA TYR A 179 9.67 -8.86 11.77
C TYR A 179 8.96 -9.34 10.51
N PHE A 180 9.70 -10.02 9.64
CA PHE A 180 9.29 -10.29 8.26
C PHE A 180 8.33 -11.48 8.11
N LEU A 181 7.48 -11.35 7.09
CA LEU A 181 6.80 -12.40 6.31
C LEU A 181 7.65 -13.66 6.08
N PRO A 182 7.39 -14.86 6.64
CA PRO A 182 8.08 -16.09 6.21
C PRO A 182 7.73 -16.46 4.77
N ASN A 183 8.69 -16.89 3.96
CA ASN A 183 8.54 -17.00 2.49
C ASN A 183 7.56 -18.08 2.02
N ASP A 184 7.28 -19.11 2.82
CA ASP A 184 6.38 -20.19 2.45
C ASP A 184 5.06 -20.14 3.21
N ARG A 185 4.02 -20.69 2.60
CA ARG A 185 2.66 -20.68 3.14
C ARG A 185 2.55 -21.34 4.51
N VAL A 186 3.19 -22.49 4.72
CA VAL A 186 3.11 -23.24 5.98
C VAL A 186 3.72 -22.41 7.11
N ALA A 187 4.88 -21.80 6.86
CA ALA A 187 5.50 -20.91 7.83
C ALA A 187 4.68 -19.63 8.07
N VAL A 188 3.97 -19.08 7.07
CA VAL A 188 3.00 -17.98 7.31
C VAL A 188 1.86 -18.43 8.22
N GLU A 189 1.31 -19.63 7.99
CA GLU A 189 0.25 -20.21 8.81
C GLU A 189 0.71 -20.42 10.27
N GLU A 190 1.92 -20.92 10.47
CA GLU A 190 2.53 -21.06 11.81
C GLU A 190 2.84 -19.70 12.46
N TRP A 191 3.38 -18.75 11.68
CA TRP A 191 3.74 -17.41 12.13
C TRP A 191 2.53 -16.59 12.56
N ALA A 192 1.40 -16.73 11.85
CA ALA A 192 0.19 -15.99 12.12
C ALA A 192 -0.35 -16.28 13.52
N ALA A 193 -0.22 -17.52 13.99
CA ALA A 193 -0.71 -17.97 15.30
C ALA A 193 -2.13 -17.44 15.61
N ASP A 194 -2.50 -17.38 16.90
CA ASP A 194 -3.83 -16.89 17.30
C ASP A 194 -4.00 -15.37 17.12
N GLY A 195 -2.91 -14.61 16.94
CA GLY A 195 -2.92 -13.14 16.92
C GLY A 195 -3.24 -12.52 15.57
N TRP A 196 -3.11 -13.28 14.48
CA TRP A 196 -3.26 -12.77 13.12
C TRP A 196 -4.35 -13.51 12.35
N GLU A 197 -4.89 -12.79 11.38
CA GLU A 197 -5.79 -13.30 10.37
C GLU A 197 -5.05 -13.29 9.03
N ILE A 198 -5.01 -14.44 8.36
CA ILE A 198 -4.48 -14.55 7.01
C ILE A 198 -5.59 -14.13 6.06
N ILE A 199 -5.42 -12.95 5.46
CA ILE A 199 -6.36 -12.43 4.46
C ILE A 199 -6.10 -13.16 3.15
N GLU A 200 -4.83 -13.29 2.75
CA GLU A 200 -4.44 -14.01 1.54
C GLU A 200 -3.08 -14.67 1.72
N CYS A 201 -2.89 -15.88 1.17
CA CYS A 201 -1.59 -16.54 1.11
C CYS A 201 -1.53 -17.57 -0.03
N SER A 202 -0.65 -17.35 -1.01
CA SER A 202 -0.50 -18.19 -2.21
C SER A 202 0.91 -18.26 -2.76
#